data_AF-A0A2J6RB83-F1
#
_entry.id   AF-A0A2J6RB83-F1
#
_cell.length_a   1.000
_cell.length_b   1.000
_cell.length_c   1.000
_cell.angle_alpha   90.00
_cell.angle_beta   90.00
_cell.angle_gamma   90.00
#
_symmetry.space_group_name_H-M   'P 1'
#
loop_
_entity.id
_entity.type
_entity.pdbx_description
1 polymer ?
#
loop_
_entity_poly.entity_id
_entity_poly.type
_entity_poly.pdbx_seq_one_letter_code
_entity_poly.pdbx_strand_id
1 'polypeptide(L)'
;MALSRRNADAIAEALRSSTGRGVTVVYNEGHAIIDDRHKKNILLYNAPGSTCEFVSGTYTCKSCNKEFDSEAEKERHDVVYPMTCSKHYDCFASWSTHVAEYNHTECPIPGCAKAGVDFGTDSRFMQHFRNKH
;
A
#
# COMPACT_ATOMS: atom_id res chain seq x y z
N MET A 1 33.01 12.30 -6.36
CA MET A 1 33.69 11.07 -5.92
C MET A 1 32.64 10.10 -5.42
N ALA A 2 32.51 8.95 -6.06
CA ALA A 2 31.55 7.91 -5.67
C ALA A 2 31.90 7.32 -4.30
N LEU A 3 30.90 6.89 -3.54
CA LEU A 3 31.10 6.10 -2.32
C LEU A 3 31.99 4.89 -2.63
N SER A 4 33.08 4.73 -1.90
CA SER A 4 33.83 3.46 -1.94
C SER A 4 32.98 2.37 -1.31
N ARG A 5 32.90 1.18 -1.92
CA ARG A 5 32.18 -0.01 -1.41
C ARG A 5 32.29 -0.21 0.11
N ARG A 6 33.48 0.05 0.68
CA ARG A 6 33.77 -0.05 2.11
C ARG A 6 32.81 0.73 3.02
N ASN A 7 32.33 1.91 2.59
CA ASN A 7 31.46 2.75 3.41
C ASN A 7 30.01 2.24 3.40
N ALA A 8 29.54 1.74 2.26
CA ALA A 8 28.20 1.16 2.15
C ALA A 8 28.12 -0.19 2.91
N ASP A 9 29.18 -0.99 2.86
CA ASP A 9 29.26 -2.24 3.63
C ASP A 9 29.27 -1.98 5.15
N ALA A 10 29.98 -0.94 5.62
CA ALA A 10 30.00 -0.55 7.03
C ALA A 10 28.62 -0.09 7.55
N ILE A 11 27.86 0.64 6.74
CA ILE A 11 26.49 1.07 7.09
C ILE A 11 25.55 -0.14 7.14
N ALA A 12 25.66 -1.05 6.17
CA ALA A 12 24.87 -2.27 6.17
C ALA A 12 25.17 -3.14 7.39
N GLU A 13 26.43 -3.21 7.83
CA GLU A 13 26.84 -3.91 9.05
C GLU A 13 26.25 -3.26 10.32
N ALA A 14 26.30 -1.93 10.42
CA ALA A 14 25.70 -1.19 11.53
C ALA A 14 24.17 -1.36 11.60
N LEU A 15 23.50 -1.42 10.45
CA LEU A 15 22.07 -1.71 10.35
C LEU A 15 21.76 -3.16 10.74
N ARG A 16 22.56 -4.13 10.28
CA ARG A 16 22.45 -5.53 10.72
C ARG A 16 22.62 -5.68 12.23
N SER A 17 23.60 -4.99 12.80
CA SER A 17 23.90 -5.04 14.24
C SER A 17 22.86 -4.34 15.11
N SER A 18 22.21 -3.29 14.61
CA SER A 18 21.17 -2.55 15.37
C SER A 18 19.78 -3.18 15.23
N THR A 19 19.49 -3.83 14.11
CA THR A 19 18.17 -4.43 13.84
C THR A 19 18.11 -5.95 14.08
N GLY A 20 19.27 -6.64 14.09
CA GLY A 20 19.37 -8.09 14.22
C GLY A 20 18.81 -8.88 13.02
N ARG A 21 18.64 -8.24 11.85
CA ARG A 21 17.87 -8.79 10.71
C ARG A 21 18.64 -8.72 9.39
N GLY A 22 18.15 -9.48 8.41
CA GLY A 22 18.76 -9.61 7.08
C GLY A 22 18.58 -8.36 6.22
N VAL A 23 19.66 -7.61 6.04
CA VAL A 23 19.75 -6.42 5.19
C VAL A 23 20.44 -6.79 3.87
N THR A 24 19.84 -6.41 2.74
CA THR A 24 20.42 -6.61 1.40
C THR A 24 20.92 -5.29 0.85
N VAL A 25 22.17 -5.26 0.34
CA VAL A 25 22.73 -4.06 -0.31
C VAL A 25 22.81 -4.31 -1.81
N VAL A 26 22.16 -3.46 -2.60
CA VAL A 26 22.22 -3.49 -4.05
C VAL A 26 22.88 -2.21 -4.54
N TYR A 27 23.93 -2.35 -5.35
CA TYR A 27 24.63 -1.22 -5.94
C TYR A 27 24.13 -1.00 -7.37
N ASN A 28 23.57 0.17 -7.67
CA ASN A 28 23.14 0.52 -9.03
C ASN A 28 23.58 1.95 -9.38
N GLU A 29 24.25 2.13 -10.52
CA GLU A 29 24.64 3.44 -11.08
C GLU A 29 25.27 4.47 -10.12
N GLY A 30 26.00 4.03 -9.10
CA GLY A 30 26.66 4.90 -8.12
C GLY A 30 25.85 5.14 -6.83
N HIS A 31 24.67 4.53 -6.72
CA HIS A 31 23.84 4.50 -5.52
C HIS A 31 23.99 3.16 -4.80
N ALA A 32 24.00 3.21 -3.47
CA ALA A 32 23.84 2.03 -2.62
C ALA A 32 22.40 2.00 -2.13
N ILE A 33 21.64 0.99 -2.53
CA ILE A 33 20.28 0.73 -2.07
C ILE A 33 20.38 -0.29 -0.94
N ILE A 34 19.89 0.07 0.24
CA ILE A 34 19.89 -0.81 1.40
C ILE A 34 18.45 -1.27 1.61
N ASP A 35 18.10 -2.48 1.19
CA ASP A 35 16.75 -3.03 1.35
C ASP A 35 16.65 -3.81 2.67
N ASP A 36 15.80 -3.34 3.57
CA ASP A 36 15.32 -4.12 4.71
C ASP A 36 14.01 -4.82 4.32
N ARG A 37 14.03 -6.16 4.34
CA ARG A 37 12.94 -7.02 3.84
C ARG A 37 11.58 -6.80 4.53
N HIS A 38 11.52 -6.08 5.65
CA HIS A 38 10.27 -5.80 6.39
C HIS A 38 9.88 -4.32 6.42
N LYS A 39 10.71 -3.43 5.86
CA LYS A 39 10.41 -1.99 5.80
C LYS A 39 10.63 -1.35 4.43
N LYS A 40 11.16 -2.06 3.43
CA LYS A 40 11.57 -1.48 2.13
C LYS A 40 12.21 -0.09 2.31
N ASN A 41 13.10 0.03 3.28
CA ASN A 41 13.73 1.30 3.64
C ASN A 41 14.78 1.65 2.60
N ILE A 42 14.38 2.23 1.47
CA ILE A 42 15.34 2.63 0.42
C ILE A 42 16.10 3.87 0.90
N LEU A 43 17.32 3.68 1.40
CA LEU A 43 18.27 4.78 1.58
C LEU A 43 18.90 5.12 0.22
N LEU A 44 18.49 6.23 -0.40
CA LEU A 44 19.15 6.78 -1.59
C LEU A 44 20.18 7.82 -1.12
N TYR A 45 21.48 7.57 -1.35
CA TYR A 45 22.53 8.54 -1.05
C TYR A 45 23.06 9.21 -2.33
N ASN A 46 22.91 10.52 -2.43
CA ASN A 46 23.64 11.36 -3.38
C ASN A 46 24.59 12.29 -2.61
N ALA A 47 25.75 12.54 -3.20
CA ALA A 47 26.91 13.20 -2.58
C ALA A 47 26.70 14.73 -2.32
N PRO A 48 27.71 15.42 -1.78
CA PRO A 48 27.62 16.27 -0.59
C PRO A 48 26.80 17.57 -0.81
N GLY A 49 25.87 17.84 0.10
CA GLY A 49 25.02 19.03 0.10
C GLY A 49 23.53 18.75 0.29
N SER A 50 23.12 17.49 0.14
CA SER A 50 21.73 17.07 0.32
C SER A 50 21.46 16.67 1.77
N THR A 51 20.55 17.40 2.40
CA THR A 51 19.93 17.03 3.68
C THR A 51 19.35 15.62 3.57
N CYS A 52 19.58 14.78 4.57
CA CYS A 52 19.03 13.44 4.66
C CYS A 52 17.50 13.51 4.65
N GLU A 53 16.86 13.36 3.49
CA GLU A 53 15.41 13.18 3.44
C GLU A 53 15.10 11.70 3.66
N PHE A 54 14.51 11.44 4.82
CA PHE A 54 13.97 10.15 5.22
C PHE A 54 12.75 9.88 4.34
N VAL A 55 12.90 9.09 3.28
CA VAL A 55 11.72 8.59 2.55
C VAL A 55 11.16 7.43 3.36
N SER A 56 10.31 7.77 4.34
CA SER A 56 9.51 6.80 5.08
C SER A 56 8.68 6.02 4.07
N GLY A 57 9.02 4.74 3.85
CA GLY A 57 8.24 3.86 2.98
C GLY A 57 6.91 3.56 3.65
N THR A 58 5.90 4.39 3.42
CA THR A 58 4.54 4.13 3.89
C THR A 58 3.98 2.92 3.15
N TYR A 59 3.21 2.11 3.88
CA TYR A 59 2.45 1.02 3.27
C TYR A 59 1.11 1.60 2.85
N THR A 60 0.86 1.69 1.55
CA THR A 60 -0.39 2.29 1.03
C THR A 60 -1.35 1.21 0.55
N CYS A 61 -2.61 1.28 0.99
CA CYS A 61 -3.67 0.46 0.40
C CYS A 61 -3.97 0.98 -1.01
N LYS A 62 -3.87 0.12 -2.03
CA LYS A 62 -4.08 0.51 -3.44
C LYS A 62 -5.53 0.90 -3.76
N SER A 63 -6.46 0.51 -2.90
CA SER A 63 -7.89 0.67 -3.15
C SER A 63 -8.43 1.97 -2.54
N CYS A 64 -7.96 2.35 -1.36
CA CYS A 64 -8.39 3.58 -0.66
C CYS A 64 -7.27 4.61 -0.46
N ASN A 65 -6.06 4.33 -0.93
CA ASN A 65 -4.86 5.16 -0.76
C ASN A 65 -4.51 5.50 0.70
N LYS A 66 -5.05 4.75 1.66
CA LYS A 66 -4.72 4.92 3.07
C LYS A 66 -3.29 4.47 3.33
N GLU A 67 -2.53 5.34 3.99
CA GLU A 67 -1.15 5.09 4.38
C GLU A 67 -1.08 4.48 5.78
N PHE A 68 -0.14 3.57 5.94
CA PHE A 68 0.16 2.88 7.19
C PHE A 68 1.66 2.94 7.47
N ASP A 69 2.01 3.00 8.75
CA ASP A 69 3.40 3.06 9.22
C ASP A 69 4.09 1.69 9.18
N SER A 70 3.32 0.61 8.96
CA SER A 70 3.82 -0.76 8.91
C SER A 70 3.02 -1.68 8.00
N GLU A 71 3.69 -2.74 7.52
CA GLU A 71 3.07 -3.79 6.70
C GLU A 71 1.95 -4.48 7.47
N ALA A 72 2.19 -4.80 8.75
CA ALA A 72 1.23 -5.47 9.62
C ALA A 72 -0.07 -4.65 9.80
N GLU A 73 0.02 -3.32 9.85
CA GLU A 73 -1.17 -2.47 9.91
C GLU A 73 -1.94 -2.44 8.60
N LYS A 74 -1.22 -2.44 7.47
CA LYS A 74 -1.80 -2.54 6.13
C LYS A 74 -2.44 -3.92 5.89
N GLU A 75 -1.81 -5.00 6.34
CA GLU A 75 -2.40 -6.35 6.32
C GLU A 75 -3.65 -6.44 7.19
N ARG A 76 -3.60 -5.89 8.40
CA ARG A 76 -4.78 -5.81 9.28
C ARG A 76 -5.90 -5.00 8.62
N HIS A 77 -5.57 -3.91 7.93
CA HIS A 77 -6.55 -3.15 7.16
C HIS A 77 -7.19 -3.99 6.06
N ASP A 78 -6.39 -4.72 5.27
CA ASP A 78 -6.89 -5.57 4.19
C ASP A 78 -7.81 -6.71 4.72
N VAL A 79 -7.55 -7.21 5.93
CA VAL A 79 -8.39 -8.23 6.60
C VAL A 79 -9.70 -7.64 7.12
N VAL A 80 -9.67 -6.45 7.74
CA VAL A 80 -10.85 -5.81 8.32
C VAL A 80 -11.74 -5.19 7.24
N TYR A 81 -11.13 -4.71 6.16
CA TYR A 81 -11.79 -4.04 5.05
C TYR A 81 -11.51 -4.76 3.72
N PRO A 82 -11.98 -6.01 3.56
CA PRO A 82 -11.67 -6.84 2.40
C PRO A 82 -12.36 -6.37 1.12
N MET A 83 -13.37 -5.50 1.23
CA MET A 83 -14.18 -5.04 0.10
C MET A 83 -13.86 -3.58 -0.24
N THR A 84 -13.98 -3.25 -1.53
CA THR A 84 -13.57 -1.94 -2.06
C THR A 84 -14.64 -1.37 -2.98
N CYS A 85 -14.91 -0.07 -2.87
CA CYS A 85 -15.86 0.63 -3.73
C CYS A 85 -15.07 1.47 -4.75
N SER A 86 -15.14 1.11 -6.03
CA SER A 86 -14.43 1.86 -7.08
C SER A 86 -14.95 3.30 -7.25
N LYS A 87 -16.23 3.56 -6.91
CA LYS A 87 -16.81 4.90 -6.99
C LYS A 87 -16.33 5.84 -5.89
N HIS A 88 -16.12 5.30 -4.69
CA HIS A 88 -15.76 6.10 -3.51
C HIS A 88 -14.29 5.99 -3.14
N TYR A 89 -13.55 5.11 -3.82
CA TYR A 89 -12.15 4.78 -3.50
C TYR A 89 -11.99 4.52 -2.01
N ASP A 90 -12.86 3.67 -1.47
CA ASP A 90 -12.92 3.37 -0.05
C ASP A 90 -12.96 1.86 0.20
N CYS A 91 -12.38 1.46 1.32
CA CYS A 91 -12.36 0.08 1.79
C CYS A 91 -13.35 -0.07 2.95
N PHE A 92 -14.19 -1.09 2.91
CA PHE A 92 -15.24 -1.32 3.90
C PHE A 92 -15.35 -2.80 4.25
N ALA A 93 -15.95 -3.08 5.42
CA ALA A 93 -16.08 -4.45 5.93
C ALA A 93 -17.18 -5.24 5.20
N SER A 94 -18.28 -4.59 4.83
CA SER A 94 -19.40 -5.24 4.14
C SER A 94 -20.19 -4.28 3.24
N TRP A 95 -20.76 -4.80 2.14
CA TRP A 95 -21.63 -4.00 1.29
C TRP A 95 -22.88 -3.51 2.02
N SER A 96 -23.41 -4.28 2.97
CA SER A 96 -24.59 -3.89 3.75
C SER A 96 -24.36 -2.63 4.59
N THR A 97 -23.19 -2.48 5.20
CA THR A 97 -22.83 -1.26 5.94
C THR A 97 -22.51 -0.12 4.99
N HIS A 98 -21.81 -0.42 3.89
CA HIS A 98 -21.44 0.58 2.89
C HIS A 98 -22.66 1.24 2.21
N VAL A 99 -23.67 0.46 1.82
CA VAL A 99 -24.88 1.03 1.20
C VAL A 99 -25.77 1.80 2.19
N ALA A 100 -25.59 1.59 3.50
CA ALA A 100 -26.31 2.36 4.51
C ALA A 100 -25.76 3.81 4.60
N GLU A 101 -24.47 3.99 4.31
CA GLU A 101 -23.79 5.28 4.31
C GLU A 101 -23.78 5.94 2.92
N TYR A 102 -23.68 5.13 1.86
CA TYR A 102 -23.56 5.60 0.49
C TYR A 102 -24.59 4.94 -0.43
N ASN A 103 -25.41 5.77 -1.09
CA ASN A 103 -26.40 5.28 -2.03
C ASN A 103 -25.73 4.78 -3.34
N HIS A 104 -25.98 3.53 -3.69
CA HIS A 104 -25.59 2.88 -4.94
C HIS A 104 -26.82 2.48 -5.74
N THR A 105 -27.10 3.25 -6.78
CA THR A 105 -28.06 2.83 -7.80
C THR A 105 -27.39 2.04 -8.92
N GLU A 106 -26.06 2.03 -9.04
CA GLU A 106 -25.33 1.30 -10.07
C GLU A 106 -24.35 0.30 -9.46
N CYS A 107 -24.02 -0.79 -10.16
CA CYS A 107 -23.01 -1.73 -9.69
C CYS A 107 -21.59 -1.16 -9.89
N PRO A 108 -20.83 -0.90 -8.80
CA PRO A 108 -19.49 -0.32 -8.88
C PRO A 108 -18.38 -1.39 -8.96
N ILE A 109 -18.72 -2.68 -9.09
CA ILE A 109 -17.73 -3.76 -9.08
C ILE A 109 -17.14 -3.93 -10.48
N PRO A 110 -15.81 -3.74 -10.65
CA PRO A 110 -15.17 -3.94 -11.94
C PRO A 110 -15.39 -5.37 -12.45
N GLY A 111 -15.77 -5.52 -13.72
CA GLY A 111 -16.01 -6.83 -14.33
C GLY A 111 -17.38 -7.44 -14.04
N CYS A 112 -18.26 -6.78 -13.29
CA CYS A 112 -19.65 -7.20 -13.22
C CYS A 112 -20.34 -7.03 -14.58
N ALA A 113 -21.08 -8.04 -15.03
CA ALA A 113 -21.86 -7.97 -16.28
C ALA A 113 -22.94 -6.87 -16.28
N LYS A 114 -23.29 -6.35 -15.10
CA LYS A 114 -24.20 -5.20 -14.92
C LYS A 114 -23.48 -3.99 -14.33
N ALA A 115 -22.15 -3.89 -14.46
CA ALA A 115 -21.42 -2.69 -14.08
C ALA A 115 -21.98 -1.48 -14.85
N GLY A 116 -22.23 -0.38 -14.13
CA GLY A 116 -22.82 0.83 -14.72
C GLY A 116 -24.30 0.74 -15.12
N VAL A 117 -24.99 -0.37 -14.82
CA VAL A 117 -26.45 -0.43 -14.98
C VAL A 117 -27.10 0.22 -13.77
N ASP A 118 -27.97 1.20 -14.02
CA ASP A 118 -28.78 1.84 -12.99
C ASP A 118 -29.98 0.97 -12.60
N PHE A 119 -29.96 0.49 -11.37
CA PHE A 119 -31.01 -0.26 -10.68
C PHE A 119 -32.11 0.65 -10.11
N GLY A 120 -31.87 1.95 -10.04
CA GLY A 120 -32.79 2.98 -9.56
C GLY A 120 -32.93 3.08 -8.03
N THR A 121 -32.61 2.02 -7.27
CA THR A 121 -32.61 2.03 -5.80
C THR A 121 -31.53 1.12 -5.21
N ASP A 122 -31.05 1.46 -4.01
CA ASP A 122 -30.09 0.65 -3.23
C ASP A 122 -30.60 -0.76 -2.96
N SER A 123 -31.91 -0.92 -2.71
CA SER A 123 -32.49 -2.25 -2.47
C SER A 123 -32.37 -3.16 -3.70
N ARG A 124 -32.53 -2.61 -4.91
CA ARG A 124 -32.38 -3.36 -6.16
C ARG A 124 -30.92 -3.65 -6.47
N PHE A 125 -30.02 -2.71 -6.20
CA PHE A 125 -28.58 -2.95 -6.25
C PHE A 125 -28.17 -4.07 -5.27
N MET A 126 -28.60 -4.01 -4.01
CA MET A 126 -28.27 -5.03 -3.01
C MET A 126 -28.84 -6.40 -3.35
N GLN A 127 -30.04 -6.45 -3.94
CA GLN A 127 -30.58 -7.71 -4.47
C GLN A 127 -29.71 -8.26 -5.60
N HIS A 128 -29.23 -7.41 -6.50
CA HIS A 128 -28.28 -7.82 -7.53
C HIS A 128 -26.96 -8.30 -6.92
N PHE A 129 -26.39 -7.54 -5.98
CA PHE A 129 -25.13 -7.85 -5.30
C PHE A 129 -25.19 -9.23 -4.65
N ARG A 130 -26.17 -9.49 -3.78
CA ARG A 130 -26.35 -10.78 -3.08
C ARG A 130 -26.53 -11.98 -4.02
N ASN A 131 -27.04 -11.75 -5.23
CA ASN A 131 -27.31 -12.82 -6.20
C ASN A 131 -26.14 -13.07 -7.16
N LYS A 132 -25.16 -12.16 -7.24
CA LYS A 132 -24.10 -12.19 -8.26
C LYS A 132 -22.69 -12.08 -7.70
N HIS A 133 -22.52 -11.71 -6.44
CA HIS A 133 -21.26 -11.51 -5.74
C HIS A 133 -21.36 -12.07 -4.32
#